data_AF-A0A1S9CVI3-F1
#
_entry.id   AF-A0A1S9CVI3-F1
#
_cell.length_a   1.000
_cell.length_b   1.000
_cell.length_c   1.000
_cell.angle_alpha   90.00
_cell.angle_beta   90.00
_cell.angle_gamma   90.00
#
_symmetry.space_group_name_H-M   'P 1'
#
loop_
_entity.id
_entity.type
_entity.pdbx_description
1 polymer ?
#
loop_
_entity_poly.entity_id
_entity_poly.type
_entity_poly.pdbx_seq_one_letter_code
_entity_poly.pdbx_strand_id
1 'polypeptide(L)' 'MACAVGGCAGCNVRINTANGPAMKRVCVDEPVFDAASVVF' A
#
# COMPACT_ATOMS: atom_id res chain seq x y z
N MET A 1 -5.81 10.14 -1.72
CA MET A 1 -6.91 9.32 -1.14
C MET A 1 -8.24 9.83 -1.63
N ALA A 2 -9.16 8.93 -2.00
CA ALA A 2 -10.55 9.30 -2.26
C ALA A 2 -11.44 8.99 -1.04
N CYS A 3 -11.70 7.71 -0.79
CA CYS A 3 -12.61 7.26 0.26
C CYS A 3 -12.02 7.26 1.68
N ALA A 4 -10.68 7.17 1.82
CA ALA A 4 -9.94 7.10 3.10
C ALA A 4 -10.33 5.95 4.07
N VAL A 5 -11.28 5.09 3.72
CA VAL A 5 -11.74 3.95 4.54
C VAL A 5 -11.48 2.60 3.87
N GLY A 6 -10.64 2.56 2.84
CA GLY A 6 -10.22 1.33 2.17
C GLY A 6 -11.16 0.76 1.10
N GLY A 7 -12.36 1.32 0.90
CA GLY A 7 -13.35 0.79 -0.04
C GLY A 7 -13.07 1.06 -1.53
N CYS A 8 -12.32 2.11 -1.84
CA CYS A 8 -12.07 2.57 -3.21
C CYS A 8 -10.74 2.07 -3.79
N ALA A 9 -9.85 1.52 -2.96
CA ALA A 9 -8.49 1.08 -3.31
C ALA A 9 -7.57 2.11 -4.03
N GLY A 10 -8.01 3.35 -4.28
CA GLY A 10 -7.25 4.40 -4.97
C GLY A 10 -6.06 4.98 -4.21
N CYS A 11 -5.64 4.34 -3.12
CA CYS A 11 -4.39 4.63 -2.40
C CYS A 11 -3.53 3.36 -2.26
N ASN A 12 -3.67 2.43 -3.20
CA ASN A 12 -2.83 1.24 -3.23
C ASN A 12 -1.41 1.60 -3.67
N VAL A 13 -0.44 0.95 -3.05
CA VAL A 13 0.98 1.06 -3.35
C VAL A 13 1.54 -0.35 -3.44
N ARG A 14 2.41 -0.58 -4.41
CA ARG A 14 3.09 -1.87 -4.56
C ARG A 14 4.30 -1.91 -3.63
N ILE A 15 4.44 -3.01 -2.90
CA ILE A 15 5.58 -3.27 -2.02
C ILE A 15 6.23 -4.60 -2.36
N ASN A 16 7.55 -4.69 -2.20
CA ASN A 16 8.27 -5.96 -2.23
C ASN A 16 8.27 -6.60 -0.85
N THR A 17 7.82 -7.85 -0.78
CA THR A 17 7.89 -8.69 0.42
C THR A 17 8.76 -9.90 0.16
N ALA A 18 9.15 -10.63 1.21
CA ALA A 18 9.91 -11.87 1.09
C ALA A 18 9.20 -12.94 0.24
N ASN A 19 7.87 -12.91 0.19
CA ASN A 19 7.05 -13.86 -0.59
C ASN A 19 6.72 -13.35 -2.00
N GLY A 20 7.30 -12.21 -2.40
CA GLY A 20 7.03 -11.55 -3.67
C GLY A 20 6.29 -10.23 -3.52
N PRO A 21 5.94 -9.59 -4.64
CA PRO A 21 5.32 -8.27 -4.63
C PRO A 21 3.84 -8.32 -4.23
N ALA A 22 3.42 -7.36 -3.41
CA ALA A 22 2.04 -7.23 -2.93
C ALA A 22 1.53 -5.80 -3.10
N MET A 23 0.21 -5.64 -3.19
CA MET A 23 -0.44 -4.33 -3.16
C MET A 23 -0.98 -4.08 -1.74
N LYS A 24 -0.61 -2.95 -1.14
CA LYS A 24 -1.14 -2.50 0.15
C LYS A 24 -1.81 -1.14 0.04
N ARG A 25 -2.89 -0.92 0.79
CA ARG A 25 -3.66 0.33 0.83
C ARG A 25 -3.17 1.20 1.99
N VAL A 26 -2.75 2.42 1.67
CA VAL A 26 -2.19 3.33 2.67
C VAL A 26 -3.20 3.68 3.78
N CYS A 27 -4.48 3.87 3.44
CA CYS A 27 -5.45 4.34 4.44
C CYS A 27 -5.89 3.29 5.47
N VAL A 28 -5.63 1.99 5.27
CA VAL A 28 -6.18 0.92 6.13
C VAL A 28 -5.26 -0.28 6.36
N ASP A 29 -4.30 -0.56 5.45
CA ASP A 29 -3.42 -1.73 5.62
C ASP A 29 -2.15 -1.34 6.38
N GLU A 30 -1.54 -0.21 6.01
CA GLU A 30 -0.34 0.37 6.64
C GLU A 30 -0.31 1.87 6.28
N PRO A 31 -0.42 2.81 7.24
CA PRO A 31 -0.29 4.23 6.94
C PRO A 31 1.17 4.67 6.74
N VAL A 32 2.14 3.85 7.15
CA VAL A 32 3.58 4.13 7.04
C VAL A 32 4.28 2.91 6.42
N PHE A 33 5.14 3.14 5.43
CA PHE A 33 5.87 2.09 4.74
C PHE A 33 7.38 2.31 4.88
N ASP A 34 8.13 1.21 4.93
CA ASP A 34 9.58 1.27 4.67
C ASP A 34 9.78 1.71 3.21
N ALA A 35 10.46 2.85 3.03
CA ALA A 35 10.74 3.42 1.73
C ALA A 35 11.49 2.44 0.81
N ALA A 36 12.35 1.58 1.35
CA ALA A 36 13.09 0.59 0.57
C ALA A 36 12.20 -0.53 0.02
N SER A 37 11.03 -0.76 0.62
CA SER A 37 10.07 -1.77 0.18
C SER A 37 9.11 -1.27 -0.90
N VAL A 38 8.94 0.05 -1.04
CA VAL A 38 8.00 0.68 -1.98
C VAL A 38 8.60 0.71 -3.38
N VAL A 39 7.81 0.29 -4.38
CA VAL A 39 8.22 0.30 -5.79
C VAL A 39 7.28 1.18 -6.62
N PHE A 40 7.86 1.97 -7.52
CA PHE A 40 7.14 2.89 -8.43
C PHE A 40 6.76 2.20 -9.75
#